data_AF-K9SZS0-F1
#
_entry.id   AF-K9SZS0-F1
#
_cell.length_a   1.000
_cell.length_b   1.000
_cell.length_c   1.000
_cell.angle_alpha   90.00
_cell.angle_beta   90.00
_cell.angle_gamma   90.00
#
_symmetry.space_group_name_H-M   'P 1'
#
loop_
_entity.id
_entity.type
_entity.pdbx_description
1 polymer ?
#
loop_
_entity_poly.entity_id
_entity_poly.type
_entity_poly.pdbx_seq_one_letter_code
_entity_poly.pdbx_strand_id
1 'polypeptide(L)'
;MAIQAIEHLTDEQIDDLHRLYQDEWWSRSRKRADIEGMLPHSDLIVAFCDSDSKRRVAFSRILTDSVYRAVVFDVIVELTYRGNGLEHILMDAIAKFINI
;
A
#
# COMPACT_ATOMS: atom_id res chain seq x y z
N MET A 1 -10.44 -9.99 -7.68
CA MET A 1 -9.58 -8.98 -7.03
C MET A 1 -9.84 -7.62 -7.67
N ALA A 2 -10.24 -6.63 -6.87
CA ALA A 2 -10.49 -5.27 -7.34
C ALA A 2 -9.30 -4.38 -6.96
N ILE A 3 -8.79 -3.61 -7.92
CA ILE A 3 -7.75 -2.62 -7.69
C ILE A 3 -8.43 -1.31 -7.31
N GLN A 4 -8.06 -0.73 -6.16
CA GLN A 4 -8.55 0.59 -5.77
C GLN A 4 -7.37 1.46 -5.34
N ALA A 5 -7.23 2.61 -6.00
CA ALA A 5 -6.51 3.73 -5.39
C ALA A 5 -7.43 4.31 -4.32
N ILE A 6 -6.92 4.44 -3.10
CA ILE A 6 -7.72 4.90 -1.96
C ILE A 6 -7.01 6.10 -1.36
N GLU A 7 -7.68 7.25 -1.33
CA GLU A 7 -7.13 8.48 -0.76
C GLU A 7 -7.15 8.45 0.78
N HIS A 8 -8.12 7.73 1.36
CA HIS A 8 -8.28 7.61 2.82
C HIS A 8 -8.65 6.19 3.23
N LEU A 9 -7.89 5.65 4.18
CA LEU A 9 -8.15 4.32 4.76
C LEU A 9 -9.08 4.46 5.96
N THR A 10 -10.01 3.53 6.14
CA THR A 10 -10.79 3.44 7.39
C THR A 10 -9.95 2.85 8.52
N ASP A 11 -10.39 3.01 9.78
CA ASP A 11 -9.66 2.49 10.95
C ASP A 11 -9.37 0.98 10.87
N GLU A 12 -10.36 0.18 10.49
CA GLU A 12 -10.21 -1.28 10.29
C GLU A 12 -9.14 -1.57 9.23
N GLN A 13 -9.11 -0.76 8.19
CA GLN A 13 -8.15 -0.94 7.13
C GLN A 13 -6.73 -0.45 7.51
N ILE A 14 -6.61 0.48 8.46
CA ILE A 14 -5.34 0.87 9.06
C ILE A 14 -4.81 -0.26 9.95
N ASP A 15 -5.69 -0.99 10.66
CA ASP A 15 -5.30 -2.19 11.40
C ASP A 15 -4.75 -3.29 10.48
N ASP A 16 -5.40 -3.52 9.33
CA ASP A 16 -4.91 -4.43 8.31
C ASP A 16 -3.54 -4.01 7.76
N LEU A 17 -3.34 -2.72 7.49
CA LEU A 17 -2.05 -2.20 7.05
C LEU A 17 -0.98 -2.35 8.13
N HIS A 18 -1.32 -2.09 9.39
CA HIS A 18 -0.41 -2.29 10.50
C HIS A 18 0.03 -3.76 10.58
N ARG A 19 -0.89 -4.72 10.39
CA ARG A 19 -0.56 -6.14 10.29
C ARG A 19 0.43 -6.44 9.17
N LEU A 20 0.21 -5.88 7.96
CA LEU A 20 1.15 -6.04 6.84
C LEU A 20 2.55 -5.50 7.18
N TYR A 21 2.64 -4.36 7.87
CA TYR A 21 3.94 -3.82 8.29
C TYR A 21 4.66 -4.69 9.30
N GLN A 22 3.94 -5.42 10.16
CA GLN A 22 4.52 -6.34 11.13
C GLN A 22 5.19 -7.57 10.49
N ASP A 23 4.74 -7.94 9.28
CA ASP A 23 5.27 -9.09 8.54
C ASP A 23 6.58 -8.77 7.80
N GLU A 24 6.95 -7.49 7.68
CA GLU A 24 8.12 -7.05 6.92
C GLU A 24 9.21 -6.45 7.80
N TRP A 25 10.45 -6.93 7.62
CA TRP A 25 11.56 -6.60 8.51
C TRP A 25 11.91 -5.10 8.55
N TRP A 26 11.72 -4.38 7.45
CA TRP A 26 12.01 -2.95 7.34
C TRP A 26 10.92 -2.04 7.95
N SER A 27 9.76 -2.59 8.28
CA SER A 27 8.63 -1.82 8.80
C SER A 27 8.05 -2.34 10.12
N ARG A 28 8.54 -3.48 10.62
CA ARG A 28 8.04 -4.16 11.81
C ARG A 28 7.97 -3.30 13.07
N SER A 29 8.81 -2.28 13.19
CA SER A 29 8.82 -1.36 14.34
C SER A 29 7.74 -0.27 14.28
N ARG A 30 7.00 -0.14 13.17
CA ARG A 30 5.95 0.89 13.01
C ARG A 30 4.79 0.62 13.95
N LYS A 31 4.30 1.68 14.58
CA LYS A 31 3.10 1.63 15.42
C LYS A 31 1.89 2.09 14.63
N ARG A 32 0.72 1.55 14.97
CA ARG A 32 -0.58 1.99 14.42
C ARG A 32 -0.76 3.52 14.42
N ALA A 33 -0.46 4.17 15.54
CA ALA A 33 -0.58 5.64 15.66
C ALA A 33 0.39 6.40 14.72
N ASP A 34 1.60 5.87 14.52
CA ASP A 34 2.56 6.48 13.59
C ASP A 34 2.10 6.30 12.13
N ILE A 35 1.44 5.17 11.83
CA ILE A 35 0.83 4.91 10.51
C ILE A 35 -0.31 5.91 10.26
N GLU A 36 -1.20 6.14 11.22
CA GLU A 36 -2.25 7.15 11.14
C GLU A 36 -1.69 8.54 10.84
N GLY A 37 -0.59 8.92 11.49
CA GLY A 37 0.11 10.18 11.21
C GLY A 37 0.82 10.22 9.86
N MET A 38 1.32 9.09 9.36
CA MET A 38 2.06 8.99 8.10
C MET A 38 1.14 9.08 6.87
N LEU A 39 -0.06 8.50 6.94
CA LEU A 39 -0.95 8.37 5.77
C LEU A 39 -1.32 9.72 5.11
N PRO A 40 -1.68 10.79 5.85
CA PRO A 40 -1.95 12.10 5.27
C PRO A 40 -0.76 12.76 4.56
N HIS A 41 0.46 12.26 4.78
CA HIS A 41 1.68 12.77 4.16
C HIS A 41 2.14 11.92 2.97
N SER A 42 1.23 11.15 2.38
CA SER A 42 1.48 10.37 1.16
C SER A 42 0.65 10.93 0.01
N ASP A 43 1.28 11.21 -1.12
CA ASP A 43 0.59 11.79 -2.30
C ASP A 43 -0.33 10.77 -2.98
N LEU A 44 0.04 9.50 -2.92
CA LEU A 44 -0.80 8.39 -3.38
C LEU A 44 -0.64 7.18 -2.45
N ILE A 45 -1.76 6.51 -2.20
CA ILE A 45 -1.81 5.18 -1.58
C ILE A 45 -2.51 4.23 -2.55
N VAL A 46 -1.85 3.10 -2.82
CA VAL A 46 -2.42 2.01 -3.60
C VAL A 46 -2.53 0.80 -2.69
N ALA A 47 -3.74 0.26 -2.58
CA ALA A 47 -3.99 -0.93 -1.78
C ALA A 47 -4.89 -1.90 -2.55
N PHE A 48 -4.60 -3.19 -2.43
CA PHE A 48 -5.46 -4.23 -2.97
C PHE A 48 -6.18 -4.93 -1.84
N CYS A 49 -7.48 -5.08 -2.00
CA CYS A 49 -8.33 -5.86 -1.11
C CYS A 49 -8.76 -7.13 -1.84
N ASP A 50 -8.69 -8.25 -1.13
CA ASP A 50 -9.36 -9.46 -1.55
C ASP A 50 -10.88 -9.24 -1.45
N SER A 51 -11.61 -9.51 -2.52
CA SER A 51 -13.04 -9.21 -2.61
C SER A 51 -13.91 -10.11 -1.73
N ASP A 52 -13.40 -11.30 -1.37
CA ASP A 52 -14.17 -12.32 -0.67
C ASP A 52 -13.94 -12.20 0.84
N SER A 53 -12.70 -11.95 1.26
CA SER A 53 -12.32 -11.77 2.66
C SER A 53 -12.32 -10.31 3.12
N LYS A 54 -12.40 -9.34 2.20
CA LYS A 54 -12.22 -7.89 2.42
C LYS A 54 -10.87 -7.48 3.02
N ARG A 55 -9.95 -8.42 3.22
CA ARG A 55 -8.63 -8.16 3.78
C ARG A 55 -7.70 -7.53 2.76
N ARG A 56 -6.82 -6.65 3.24
CA ARG A 56 -5.76 -6.07 2.43
C ARG A 56 -4.66 -7.08 2.15
N VAL A 57 -4.41 -7.30 0.87
CA VAL A 57 -3.46 -8.28 0.36
C VAL A 57 -2.20 -7.64 -0.23
N ALA A 58 -2.24 -6.35 -0.53
CA ALA A 58 -1.08 -5.59 -1.00
C ALA A 58 -1.21 -4.09 -0.69
N PHE A 59 -0.07 -3.42 -0.51
CA PHE A 59 0.01 -2.00 -0.21
C PHE A 59 1.27 -1.35 -0.80
N SER A 60 1.17 -0.07 -1.18
CA SER A 60 2.29 0.84 -1.36
C SER A 60 1.84 2.29 -1.17
N ARG A 61 2.79 3.17 -0.81
CA ARG A 61 2.59 4.62 -0.79
C ARG A 61 3.64 5.32 -1.63
N ILE A 62 3.27 6.44 -2.24
CA ILE A 62 4.13 7.19 -3.16
C ILE A 62 4.25 8.62 -2.65
N LEU A 63 5.46 9.17 -2.70
CA LEU A 63 5.72 10.60 -2.57
C LEU A 63 6.18 11.15 -3.92
N THR A 64 5.56 12.21 -4.42
CA THR A 64 5.85 12.74 -5.75
C THR A 64 5.71 14.25 -5.83
N ASP A 65 6.59 14.91 -6.59
CA ASP A 65 6.41 16.32 -6.95
C ASP A 65 5.48 16.50 -8.17
N SER A 66 4.96 15.39 -8.72
CA SER A 66 4.09 15.33 -9.89
C SER A 66 4.68 15.92 -11.18
N VAL A 67 6.00 16.18 -11.22
CA VAL A 67 6.66 16.82 -12.37
C VAL A 67 7.94 16.09 -12.78
N TYR A 68 8.80 15.77 -11.82
CA TYR A 68 10.14 15.24 -12.08
C TYR A 68 10.43 13.93 -11.37
N ARG A 69 9.83 13.69 -10.19
CA ARG A 69 10.20 12.54 -9.38
C ARG A 69 9.04 12.01 -8.54
N ALA A 70 8.91 10.69 -8.59
CA ALA A 70 8.17 9.91 -7.63
C ALA A 70 9.09 8.94 -6.89
N VAL A 71 8.83 8.71 -5.60
CA VAL A 71 9.49 7.71 -4.77
C VAL A 71 8.43 6.76 -4.25
N VAL A 72 8.54 5.49 -4.63
CA VAL A 72 7.67 4.42 -4.16
C VAL A 72 8.23 3.88 -2.85
N PHE A 73 7.40 3.88 -1.81
CA PHE A 73 7.69 3.32 -0.50
C PHE A 73 6.79 2.12 -0.20
N ASP A 74 7.27 1.28 0.70
CA ASP A 74 6.44 0.30 1.40
C ASP A 74 5.67 -0.65 0.48
N VAL A 75 6.33 -1.15 -0.57
CA VAL A 75 5.77 -2.20 -1.44
C VAL A 75 5.69 -3.49 -0.65
N ILE A 76 4.48 -3.88 -0.26
CA ILE A 76 4.22 -5.06 0.57
C ILE A 76 3.10 -5.88 -0.05
N VAL A 77 3.32 -7.19 -0.11
CA VAL A 77 2.29 -8.19 -0.48
C VAL A 77 2.19 -9.22 0.64
N GLU A 78 0.97 -9.55 1.05
CA GLU A 78 0.71 -10.57 2.06
C GLU A 78 1.30 -11.91 1.63
N LEU A 79 1.94 -12.63 2.56
CA LEU A 79 2.75 -13.81 2.26
C LEU A 79 2.01 -14.88 1.44
N THR A 80 0.73 -15.11 1.73
CA THR A 80 -0.11 -16.10 1.04
C THR A 80 -0.42 -15.74 -0.41
N TYR A 81 -0.27 -14.47 -0.79
CA TYR A 81 -0.53 -13.98 -2.15
C TYR A 81 0.74 -13.78 -2.97
N ARG A 82 1.93 -13.91 -2.36
CA ARG A 82 3.20 -13.76 -3.07
C ARG A 82 3.41 -14.81 -4.15
N GLY A 83 4.08 -14.40 -5.22
CA GLY A 83 4.38 -15.30 -6.35
C GLY A 83 3.21 -15.55 -7.31
N ASN A 84 2.06 -14.92 -7.06
CA ASN A 84 0.90 -14.94 -7.97
C ASN A 84 0.86 -13.72 -8.92
N GLY A 85 1.95 -12.92 -8.97
CA GLY A 85 2.06 -11.74 -9.81
C GLY A 85 1.39 -10.48 -9.24
N LEU A 86 0.97 -10.51 -7.97
CA LEU A 86 0.29 -9.40 -7.31
C LEU A 86 1.19 -8.17 -7.17
N GLU A 87 2.48 -8.40 -6.98
CA GLU A 87 3.53 -7.38 -6.93
C GLU A 87 3.62 -6.61 -8.25
N HIS A 88 3.50 -7.32 -9.39
CA HIS A 88 3.52 -6.71 -10.72
C HIS A 88 2.28 -5.87 -10.96
N ILE A 89 1.10 -6.37 -10.58
CA ILE A 89 -0.15 -5.62 -10.69
C ILE A 89 -0.10 -4.33 -9.85
N LEU A 90 0.51 -4.40 -8.67
CA LEU A 90 0.71 -3.25 -7.79
C LEU A 90 1.61 -2.20 -8.46
N MET A 91 2.77 -2.62 -8.96
CA MET A 91 3.70 -1.72 -9.64
C MET A 91 3.11 -1.13 -10.93
N ASP A 92 2.35 -1.90 -11.71
CA ASP A 92 1.68 -1.42 -12.91
C ASP A 92 0.61 -0.35 -12.58
N ALA A 93 -0.14 -0.55 -11.49
CA ALA A 93 -1.11 0.44 -11.03
C ALA A 93 -0.42 1.76 -10.61
N ILE A 94 0.71 1.65 -9.92
CA ILE A 94 1.54 2.80 -9.50
C ILE A 94 2.10 3.54 -10.72
N ALA A 95 2.68 2.82 -11.69
CA ALA A 95 3.26 3.41 -12.89
C ALA A 95 2.22 4.19 -13.71
N LYS A 96 1.00 3.63 -13.86
CA LYS A 96 -0.11 4.31 -14.55
C LYS A 96 -0.54 5.60 -13.87
N PHE A 97 -0.46 5.66 -12.55
CA PHE A 97 -0.81 6.88 -11.81
C PHE A 97 0.26 7.96 -11.97
N ILE A 98 1.53 7.57 -11.88
CA ILE A 98 2.64 8.52 -11.87
C ILE A 98 2.83 9.20 -13.24
N ASN A 99 2.39 8.57 -14.34
CA ASN A 99 2.31 9.13 -15.70
C ASN A 99 3.57 9.92 -16.12
N ILE A 100 4.74 9.44 -15.69
CA ILE A 100 6.07 9.80 -16.20
C ILE A 100 6.40 8.86 -17.36
#